data_AF-A0A2K9NS90-F1
#
_entry.id   AF-A0A2K9NS90-F1
#
_cell.length_a   1.000
_cell.length_b   1.000
_cell.length_c   1.000
_cell.angle_alpha   90.00
_cell.angle_beta   90.00
_cell.angle_gamma   90.00
#
_symmetry.space_group_name_H-M   'P 1'
#
loop_
_entity.id
_entity.type
_entity.pdbx_description
1 polymer ?
#
loop_
_entity_poly.entity_id
_entity_poly.type
_entity_poly.pdbx_seq_one_letter_code
_entity_poly.pdbx_strand_id
1 'polypeptide(L)'
;MTSSRLKKNLILWLQLFVVAMGLIRLVGDTFRIKTLDQVGFASGFSPLPLVFSDRQGVEDFAHLIKVDYQTKNGLKKSTVFDQKFYSNIKGPIYLVGTYSVAIAYFPRFPEMLWRPALTYGFCHRGALAQAMNETEEIASVEINIHHLEKSSGHWKESFTCAP
;
A
#
# COMPACT_ATOMS: atom_id res chain seq x y z
N MET A 1 43.30 13.68 26.74
CA MET A 1 42.05 13.27 27.42
C MET A 1 40.79 14.09 27.04
N THR A 2 40.93 15.18 26.26
CA THR A 2 39.83 16.11 25.87
C THR A 2 39.03 15.66 24.64
N SER A 3 39.61 14.89 23.72
CA SER A 3 38.96 14.43 22.48
C SER A 3 37.76 13.50 22.71
N SER A 4 37.76 12.68 23.78
CA SER A 4 36.66 11.72 24.03
C SER A 4 35.39 12.36 24.60
N ARG A 5 35.51 13.45 25.38
CA ARG A 5 34.33 14.20 25.88
C ARG A 5 33.65 14.99 24.78
N LEU A 6 34.42 15.57 23.85
CA LEU A 6 33.87 16.29 22.71
C LEU A 6 33.05 15.38 21.80
N LYS A 7 33.55 14.17 21.52
CA LYS A 7 32.81 13.16 20.74
C LYS A 7 31.52 12.71 21.41
N LYS A 8 31.52 12.51 22.74
CA LYS A 8 30.30 12.16 23.50
C LYS A 8 29.24 13.25 23.44
N ASN A 9 29.64 14.51 23.61
CA ASN A 9 28.70 15.63 23.52
C ASN A 9 28.12 15.77 22.11
N LEU A 10 28.95 15.61 21.07
CA LEU A 10 28.49 15.66 19.67
C LEU A 10 27.45 14.57 19.36
N ILE A 11 27.68 13.33 19.83
CA ILE A 11 26.73 12.23 19.65
C ILE A 11 25.40 12.54 20.34
N LEU A 12 25.45 13.11 21.55
CA LEU A 12 24.25 13.45 22.32
C LEU A 12 23.41 14.54 21.63
N TRP A 13 24.06 15.57 21.07
CA TRP A 13 23.40 16.60 20.27
C TRP A 13 22.76 16.02 19.01
N LEU A 14 23.44 15.10 18.34
CA LEU A 14 22.93 14.45 17.14
C LEU A 14 21.70 13.58 17.45
N GLN A 15 21.70 12.87 18.58
CA GLN A 15 20.54 12.10 19.06
C GLN A 15 19.34 13.01 19.37
N LEU A 16 19.56 14.10 20.10
CA LEU A 16 18.50 15.07 20.42
C LEU A 16 17.92 15.70 19.16
N PHE A 17 18.76 16.00 18.17
CA PHE A 17 18.32 16.54 16.89
C PHE A 17 17.41 15.57 16.14
N VAL A 18 17.79 14.29 16.03
CA VAL A 18 16.97 13.27 15.36
C VAL A 18 15.62 13.10 16.07
N VAL A 19 15.61 13.06 17.41
CA VAL A 19 14.37 12.95 18.20
C VAL A 19 13.47 14.17 17.98
N ALA A 20 14.04 15.38 18.03
CA ALA A 20 13.29 16.62 17.80
C ALA A 20 12.67 16.65 16.39
N MET A 21 13.42 16.25 15.36
CA MET A 21 12.91 16.14 13.98
C MET A 21 11.78 15.12 13.86
N GLY A 22 11.85 13.99 14.57
CA GLY A 22 10.77 13.01 14.61
C GLY A 22 9.50 13.55 15.30
N LEU A 23 9.64 14.29 16.39
CA LEU A 23 8.51 14.91 17.09
C LEU A 23 7.84 16.01 16.24
N ILE A 24 8.61 16.82 15.51
CA ILE A 24 8.08 17.84 14.57
C ILE A 24 7.13 17.20 13.56
N ARG A 25 7.48 16.02 13.03
CA ARG A 25 6.62 15.31 12.11
C ARG A 25 5.31 14.86 12.77
N LEU A 26 5.39 14.28 13.97
CA LEU A 26 4.22 13.83 14.71
C LEU A 26 3.27 14.99 15.03
N VAL A 27 3.80 16.14 15.42
CA VAL A 27 3.03 17.37 15.64
C VAL A 27 2.40 17.85 14.33
N GLY A 28 3.16 17.90 13.23
CA GLY A 28 2.64 18.29 11.91
C GLY A 28 1.48 17.41 11.45
N ASP A 29 1.60 16.10 11.64
CA ASP A 29 0.55 15.13 11.31
C ASP A 29 -0.69 15.28 12.20
N THR A 30 -0.50 15.36 13.52
CA THR A 30 -1.59 15.47 14.51
C THR A 30 -2.41 16.73 14.32
N PHE A 31 -1.75 17.86 14.07
CA PHE A 31 -2.42 19.15 13.85
C PHE A 31 -2.75 19.43 12.37
N ARG A 32 -2.53 18.46 11.47
CA ARG A 32 -2.78 18.56 10.02
C ARG A 32 -2.08 19.75 9.34
N ILE A 33 -0.88 20.13 9.82
CA ILE A 33 -0.08 21.20 9.25
C ILE A 33 0.83 20.61 8.15
N LYS A 34 0.38 20.75 6.89
CA LYS A 34 1.02 20.15 5.71
C LYS A 34 2.52 20.46 5.58
N THR A 35 2.94 21.67 5.89
CA THR A 35 4.34 22.11 5.78
C THR A 35 5.25 21.38 6.77
N LEU A 36 4.80 21.19 8.02
CA LEU A 36 5.58 20.45 9.02
C LEU A 36 5.66 18.95 8.71
N ASP A 37 4.56 18.34 8.26
CA ASP A 37 4.58 16.92 7.85
C ASP A 37 5.49 16.69 6.63
N GLN A 38 5.48 17.59 5.65
CA GLN A 38 6.34 17.49 4.47
C GLN A 38 7.83 17.65 4.82
N VAL A 39 8.19 18.58 5.70
CA VAL A 39 9.59 18.73 6.17
C VAL A 39 10.01 17.49 6.96
N GLY A 40 9.15 16.98 7.82
CA GLY A 40 9.37 15.73 8.54
C GLY A 40 9.56 14.53 7.60
N PHE A 41 8.70 14.40 6.58
CA PHE A 41 8.78 13.35 5.57
C PHE A 41 10.05 13.41 4.74
N ALA A 42 10.37 14.58 4.18
CA ALA A 42 11.55 14.79 3.35
C ALA A 42 12.86 14.55 4.12
N SER A 43 12.85 14.81 5.43
CA SER A 43 14.03 14.61 6.27
C SER A 43 14.34 13.14 6.59
N GLY A 44 13.36 12.22 6.44
CA GLY A 44 13.53 10.80 6.74
C GLY A 44 13.71 10.45 8.22
N PHE A 45 13.74 11.43 9.13
CA PHE A 45 14.09 11.23 10.55
C PHE A 45 12.98 10.59 11.40
N SER A 46 11.80 10.36 10.86
CA SER A 46 10.78 9.53 11.51
C SER A 46 9.80 9.01 10.46
N PRO A 47 9.87 7.71 10.09
CA PRO A 47 8.73 7.05 9.51
C PRO A 47 7.68 6.97 10.62
N LEU A 48 6.61 7.75 10.49
CA LEU A 48 5.40 7.50 11.28
C LEU A 48 5.02 6.02 11.07
N PRO A 49 4.43 5.34 12.06
CA PRO A 49 3.86 4.00 11.88
C PRO A 49 2.59 4.08 11.02
N LEU A 50 2.73 4.60 9.81
CA LEU A 50 1.67 4.86 8.84
C LEU A 50 0.87 3.60 8.53
N VAL A 51 1.57 2.46 8.52
CA VAL A 51 0.96 1.14 8.25
C VAL A 51 -0.07 0.75 9.30
N PHE A 52 0.03 1.25 10.53
CA PHE A 52 -0.90 0.94 11.64
C PHE A 52 -1.92 2.05 11.90
N SER A 53 -1.95 3.10 11.08
CA SER A 53 -2.79 4.28 11.32
C SER A 53 -3.86 4.42 10.25
N ASP A 54 -5.07 4.82 10.65
CA ASP A 54 -6.11 5.23 9.70
C ASP A 54 -5.65 6.49 8.96
N ARG A 55 -5.27 6.32 7.69
CA ARG A 55 -4.94 7.43 6.79
C ARG A 55 -6.05 7.54 5.75
N GLN A 56 -6.88 8.57 5.87
CA GLN A 56 -7.97 8.85 4.90
C GLN A 56 -9.03 7.72 4.81
N GLY A 57 -9.33 7.07 5.92
CA GLY A 57 -10.39 6.05 6.05
C GLY A 57 -9.91 4.62 5.81
N VAL A 58 -8.71 4.42 5.28
CA VAL A 58 -8.15 3.10 5.00
C VAL A 58 -7.20 2.72 6.16
N GLU A 59 -7.45 1.61 6.84
CA GLU A 59 -6.51 0.99 7.79
C GLU A 59 -5.90 -0.28 7.17
N ASP A 60 -4.59 -0.31 6.94
CA ASP A 60 -3.96 -1.36 6.12
C ASP A 60 -4.15 -2.80 6.65
N PHE A 61 -4.52 -2.95 7.93
CA PHE A 61 -4.76 -4.23 8.60
C PHE A 61 -6.25 -4.60 8.79
N ALA A 62 -7.18 -3.68 8.55
CA ALA A 62 -8.60 -3.85 8.88
C ALA A 62 -9.51 -3.93 7.65
N HIS A 63 -8.98 -4.40 6.51
CA HIS A 63 -9.75 -4.55 5.27
C HIS A 63 -9.84 -5.98 4.78
N LEU A 64 -11.01 -6.32 4.25
CA LEU A 64 -11.22 -7.46 3.38
C LEU A 64 -11.22 -6.98 1.93
N ILE A 65 -10.30 -7.51 1.14
CA ILE A 65 -10.18 -7.20 -0.29
C ILE A 65 -10.77 -8.36 -1.08
N LYS A 66 -11.85 -8.08 -1.78
CA LYS A 66 -12.53 -9.03 -2.67
C LYS A 66 -12.32 -8.59 -4.11
N VAL A 67 -11.92 -9.53 -4.95
CA VAL A 67 -11.73 -9.30 -6.38
C VAL A 67 -12.71 -10.17 -7.15
N ASP A 68 -13.61 -9.50 -7.86
CA ASP A 68 -14.56 -10.11 -8.77
C ASP A 68 -14.04 -9.94 -10.19
N TYR A 69 -14.01 -10.99 -10.98
CA TYR A 69 -13.48 -10.92 -12.33
C TYR A 69 -14.30 -11.78 -13.29
N GLN A 70 -14.27 -11.39 -14.57
CA GLN A 70 -14.95 -12.10 -15.64
C GLN A 70 -13.93 -12.53 -16.68
N THR A 71 -13.97 -13.80 -17.08
CA THR A 71 -13.14 -14.31 -18.18
C THR A 71 -13.72 -13.93 -19.54
N LYS A 72 -12.91 -13.98 -20.60
CA LYS A 72 -13.37 -13.76 -21.99
C LYS A 72 -14.48 -14.74 -22.40
N ASN A 73 -14.57 -15.92 -21.78
CA ASN A 73 -15.64 -16.89 -21.99
C ASN A 73 -16.94 -16.57 -21.21
N GLY A 74 -16.98 -15.43 -20.51
CA GLY A 74 -18.16 -14.97 -19.77
C GLY A 74 -18.31 -15.55 -18.36
N LEU A 75 -17.36 -16.38 -17.88
CA LEU A 75 -17.42 -16.93 -16.53
C LEU A 75 -17.08 -15.84 -15.51
N LYS A 76 -17.99 -15.61 -14.55
CA LYS A 76 -17.77 -14.72 -13.41
C LYS A 76 -17.24 -15.52 -12.23
N LYS A 77 -16.14 -15.04 -11.65
CA LYS A 77 -15.49 -15.64 -10.49
C LYS A 77 -15.15 -14.55 -9.47
N SER A 78 -14.91 -15.00 -8.25
CA SER A 78 -14.60 -14.14 -7.12
C SER A 78 -13.52 -14.77 -6.28
N THR A 79 -12.60 -13.96 -5.77
CA THR A 79 -11.55 -14.40 -4.86
C THR A 79 -11.31 -13.35 -3.78
N VAL A 80 -10.83 -13.79 -2.62
CA VAL A 80 -10.42 -12.93 -1.52
C VAL A 80 -8.90 -12.84 -1.52
N PHE A 81 -8.38 -11.61 -1.47
CA PHE A 81 -6.95 -11.35 -1.45
C PHE A 81 -6.44 -11.39 0.00
N ASP A 82 -6.22 -12.60 0.50
CA ASP A 82 -5.65 -12.88 1.82
C ASP A 82 -4.16 -13.30 1.74
N GLN A 83 -3.55 -13.60 2.88
CA GLN A 83 -2.16 -14.06 2.93
C GLN A 83 -1.93 -15.32 2.09
N LYS A 84 -2.92 -16.21 2.01
CA LYS A 84 -2.84 -17.43 1.21
C LYS A 84 -2.81 -17.10 -0.28
N PHE A 85 -3.62 -16.15 -0.73
CA PHE A 85 -3.57 -15.64 -2.10
C PHE A 85 -2.19 -15.07 -2.45
N TYR A 86 -1.66 -14.16 -1.62
CA TYR A 86 -0.35 -13.55 -1.88
C TYR A 86 0.79 -14.58 -1.92
N SER A 87 0.68 -15.68 -1.15
CA SER A 87 1.65 -16.78 -1.18
C SER A 87 1.65 -17.57 -2.50
N ASN A 88 0.56 -17.50 -3.28
CA ASN A 88 0.46 -18.16 -4.59
C ASN A 88 1.05 -17.32 -5.73
N ILE A 89 1.36 -16.04 -5.49
CA ILE A 89 1.96 -15.17 -6.51
C ILE A 89 3.41 -15.61 -6.72
N LYS A 90 3.69 -16.11 -7.92
CA LYS A 90 5.05 -16.49 -8.32
C LYS A 90 5.86 -15.25 -8.71
N GLY A 91 7.09 -15.17 -8.23
CA GLY A 91 8.05 -14.15 -8.63
C GLY A 91 8.86 -13.56 -7.48
N PRO A 92 9.66 -12.51 -7.74
CA PRO A 92 10.43 -11.81 -6.71
C PRO A 92 9.52 -11.14 -5.68
N ILE A 93 9.99 -11.03 -4.44
CA ILE A 93 9.22 -10.39 -3.35
C ILE A 93 8.80 -8.94 -3.67
N TYR A 94 9.63 -8.22 -4.43
CA TYR A 94 9.30 -6.87 -4.89
C TYR A 94 8.09 -6.83 -5.83
N LEU A 95 7.89 -7.87 -6.64
CA LEU A 95 6.73 -8.00 -7.52
C LEU A 95 5.46 -8.20 -6.69
N VAL A 96 5.51 -9.11 -5.71
CA VAL A 96 4.41 -9.33 -4.75
C VAL A 96 4.08 -8.03 -4.04
N GLY A 97 5.08 -7.34 -3.49
CA GLY A 97 4.90 -6.06 -2.83
C GLY A 97 4.29 -4.99 -3.73
N THR A 98 4.67 -4.95 -5.01
CA THR A 98 4.10 -3.99 -5.98
C THR A 98 2.61 -4.23 -6.17
N TYR A 99 2.17 -5.47 -6.34
CA TYR A 99 0.74 -5.78 -6.46
C TYR A 99 0.00 -5.53 -5.14
N SER A 100 0.55 -5.95 -4.00
CA SER A 100 -0.07 -5.70 -2.69
C SER A 100 -0.30 -4.21 -2.45
N VAL A 101 0.69 -3.36 -2.77
CA VAL A 101 0.58 -1.91 -2.65
C VAL A 101 -0.43 -1.34 -3.64
N ALA A 102 -0.38 -1.76 -4.91
CA ALA A 102 -1.32 -1.27 -5.91
C ALA A 102 -2.78 -1.60 -5.55
N ILE A 103 -3.04 -2.78 -4.99
CA ILE A 103 -4.38 -3.21 -4.58
C ILE A 103 -4.83 -2.52 -3.29
N ALA A 104 -4.00 -2.51 -2.25
CA ALA A 104 -4.41 -1.96 -0.95
C ALA A 104 -4.55 -0.43 -0.98
N TYR A 105 -3.79 0.26 -1.83
CA TYR A 105 -3.70 1.72 -1.83
C TYR A 105 -4.29 2.39 -3.07
N PHE A 106 -4.97 1.67 -3.98
CA PHE A 106 -5.64 2.32 -5.12
C PHE A 106 -6.57 3.48 -4.73
N PRO A 107 -7.30 3.46 -3.58
CA PRO A 107 -8.17 4.58 -3.22
C PRO A 107 -7.42 5.88 -2.92
N ARG A 108 -6.11 5.78 -2.62
CA ARG A 108 -5.27 6.91 -2.19
C ARG A 108 -4.31 7.38 -3.27
N PHE A 109 -3.91 6.47 -4.17
CA PHE A 109 -2.91 6.76 -5.18
C PHE A 109 -3.55 7.18 -6.51
N PRO A 110 -2.89 8.10 -7.25
CA PRO A 110 -3.27 8.40 -8.62
C PRO A 110 -3.35 7.13 -9.46
N GLU A 111 -4.35 7.06 -10.34
CA GLU A 111 -4.61 5.93 -11.24
C GLU A 111 -3.35 5.47 -12.00
N MET A 112 -2.52 6.43 -12.41
CA MET A 112 -1.25 6.17 -13.12
C MET A 112 -0.27 5.27 -12.34
N LEU A 113 -0.33 5.23 -11.01
CA LEU A 113 0.59 4.43 -10.19
C LEU A 113 0.12 2.98 -10.03
N TRP A 114 -1.18 2.76 -9.86
CA TRP A 114 -1.71 1.43 -9.56
C TRP A 114 -2.27 0.73 -10.80
N ARG A 115 -2.95 1.45 -11.69
CA ARG A 115 -3.68 0.83 -12.81
C ARG A 115 -2.78 0.05 -13.76
N PRO A 116 -1.58 0.53 -14.16
CA PRO A 116 -0.68 -0.27 -15.01
C PRO A 116 -0.23 -1.56 -14.33
N ALA A 117 0.09 -1.51 -13.03
CA ALA A 117 0.49 -2.68 -12.27
C ALA A 117 -0.64 -3.71 -12.19
N LEU A 118 -1.87 -3.28 -11.87
CA LEU A 118 -3.01 -4.19 -11.80
C LEU A 118 -3.40 -4.75 -13.17
N THR A 119 -3.42 -3.90 -14.20
CA THR A 119 -3.68 -4.33 -15.58
C THR A 119 -2.67 -5.39 -16.01
N TYR A 120 -1.38 -5.17 -15.78
CA TYR A 120 -0.34 -6.15 -16.09
C TYR A 120 -0.46 -7.44 -15.26
N GLY A 121 -0.84 -7.33 -13.98
CA GLY A 121 -0.98 -8.47 -13.08
C GLY A 121 -2.16 -9.37 -13.43
N PHE A 122 -3.31 -8.79 -13.79
CA PHE A 122 -4.54 -9.53 -14.08
C PHE A 122 -4.72 -9.89 -15.56
N CYS A 123 -4.33 -9.03 -16.48
CA CYS A 123 -4.52 -9.26 -17.91
C CYS A 123 -3.38 -10.12 -18.49
N HIS A 124 -3.57 -10.65 -19.70
CA HIS A 124 -2.57 -11.42 -20.45
C HIS A 124 -1.88 -12.56 -19.66
N ARG A 125 -2.63 -13.26 -18.80
CA ARG A 125 -2.11 -14.32 -17.91
C ARG A 125 -0.97 -13.81 -16.99
N GLY A 126 -1.08 -12.58 -16.51
CA GLY A 126 -0.16 -12.01 -15.53
C GLY A 126 -0.12 -12.79 -14.21
N ALA A 127 0.80 -12.40 -13.33
CA ALA A 127 1.07 -13.14 -12.10
C ALA A 127 -0.14 -13.24 -11.15
N LEU A 128 -1.05 -12.26 -11.16
CA LEU A 128 -2.27 -12.30 -10.36
C LEU A 128 -3.29 -13.28 -10.95
N ALA A 129 -3.45 -13.30 -12.28
CA ALA A 129 -4.30 -14.30 -12.95
C ALA A 129 -3.81 -15.73 -12.68
N GLN A 130 -2.49 -15.94 -12.74
CA GLN A 130 -1.89 -17.24 -12.42
C GLN A 130 -2.08 -17.63 -10.96
N ALA A 131 -1.95 -16.68 -10.02
CA ALA A 131 -2.19 -16.93 -8.60
C ALA A 131 -3.65 -17.31 -8.28
N MET A 132 -4.59 -16.89 -9.13
CA MET A 132 -6.01 -17.32 -9.09
C MET A 132 -6.26 -18.69 -9.74
N ASN A 133 -5.21 -19.36 -10.25
CA ASN A 133 -5.31 -20.55 -11.10
C ASN A 133 -6.21 -20.33 -12.33
N GLU A 134 -6.24 -19.11 -12.86
CA GLU A 134 -7.03 -18.81 -14.05
C GLU A 134 -6.25 -19.16 -15.32
N THR A 135 -6.83 -20.04 -16.14
CA THR A 135 -6.25 -20.48 -17.42
C THR A 135 -6.76 -19.66 -18.59
N GLU A 136 -7.96 -19.11 -18.45
CA GLU A 136 -8.61 -18.26 -19.44
C GLU A 136 -8.14 -16.80 -19.32
N GLU A 137 -8.26 -16.05 -20.41
CA GLU A 137 -7.99 -14.62 -20.35
C GLU A 137 -9.09 -13.88 -19.57
N ILE A 138 -8.68 -12.96 -18.72
CA ILE A 138 -9.59 -12.10 -17.97
C ILE A 138 -10.02 -10.94 -18.88
N ALA A 139 -11.32 -10.67 -18.94
CA ALA A 139 -11.92 -9.59 -19.70
C ALA A 139 -12.13 -8.33 -18.84
N SER A 140 -12.56 -8.50 -17.59
CA SER A 140 -12.75 -7.39 -16.66
C SER A 140 -12.49 -7.80 -15.23
N VAL A 141 -12.05 -6.84 -14.43
CA VAL A 141 -11.77 -6.99 -13.01
C VAL A 141 -12.46 -5.87 -12.25
N GLU A 142 -13.02 -6.23 -11.11
CA GLU A 142 -13.61 -5.35 -10.12
C GLU A 142 -12.98 -5.65 -8.76
N ILE A 143 -12.43 -4.62 -8.12
CA ILE A 143 -11.76 -4.72 -6.82
C ILE A 143 -12.63 -3.99 -5.81
N ASN A 144 -13.04 -4.70 -4.78
CA ASN A 144 -13.88 -4.22 -3.70
C ASN A 144 -13.08 -4.30 -2.39
N ILE A 145 -12.86 -3.16 -1.75
CA ILE A 145 -12.24 -3.07 -0.43
C ILE A 145 -13.33 -2.75 0.58
N HIS A 146 -13.46 -3.60 1.59
CA HIS A 146 -14.39 -3.41 2.70
C HIS A 146 -13.62 -3.33 4.02
N HIS A 147 -13.82 -2.22 4.74
CA HIS A 147 -13.36 -2.13 6.12
C HIS A 147 -14.17 -3.09 7.00
N LEU A 148 -13.48 -3.87 7.84
CA LEU A 148 -14.08 -4.93 8.65
C LEU A 148 -15.00 -4.39 9.76
N GLU A 149 -14.65 -3.26 10.37
CA GLU A 149 -15.37 -2.68 11.51
C GLU A 149 -16.22 -1.43 11.16
N LYS A 150 -15.86 -0.69 10.10
CA LYS A 150 -16.55 0.57 9.72
C LYS A 150 -17.41 0.38 8.47
N SER A 151 -18.71 0.65 8.57
CA SER A 151 -19.64 0.60 7.43
C SER A 151 -19.43 1.70 6.37
N SER A 152 -18.65 2.73 6.68
CA SER A 152 -18.36 3.85 5.77
C SER A 152 -17.07 3.65 4.94
N GLY A 153 -16.35 2.54 5.13
CA GLY A 153 -15.09 2.25 4.45
C GLY A 153 -15.25 1.27 3.29
N HIS A 154 -15.91 1.71 2.21
CA HIS A 154 -16.10 0.91 1.01
C HIS A 154 -15.50 1.60 -0.21
N TRP A 155 -14.55 0.94 -0.86
CA TRP A 155 -13.96 1.42 -2.11
C TRP A 155 -14.11 0.36 -3.18
N LYS A 156 -14.47 0.82 -4.38
CA LYS A 156 -14.69 -0.04 -5.52
C LYS A 156 -14.02 0.57 -6.73
N GLU A 157 -13.24 -0.23 -7.43
CA GLU A 157 -12.67 0.14 -8.72
C GLU A 157 -12.83 -0.99 -9.72
N SER A 158 -12.97 -0.63 -10.99
CA SER A 158 -13.13 -1.62 -12.06
C SER A 158 -12.36 -1.20 -13.30
N PHE A 159 -11.77 -2.18 -13.96
CA PHE A 159 -11.11 -1.97 -15.24
C PHE A 159 -11.29 -3.17 -16.15
N THR A 160 -11.31 -2.89 -17.44
CA THR A 160 -11.35 -3.89 -18.49
C THR A 160 -9.93 -4.18 -18.96
N CYS A 161 -9.63 -5.45 -19.16
CA CYS A 161 -8.46 -5.84 -19.93
C CYS A 161 -8.74 -5.48 -21.39
N ALA A 162 -7.90 -4.62 -21.96
CA ALA A 162 -7.95 -4.34 -23.39
C ALA A 162 -7.84 -5.67 -24.17
N PRO A 163 -8.50 -5.78 -25.35
CA PRO A 163 -8.57 -7.03 -26.12
C PRO A 163 -7.19 -7.63 -26.40
#